data_AF-A0A7X4E1K1-F1
#
_entry.id   AF-A0A7X4E1K1-F1
#
_cell.length_a   1.000
_cell.length_b   1.000
_cell.length_c   1.000
_cell.angle_alpha   90.00
_cell.angle_beta   90.00
_cell.angle_gamma   90.00
#
_symmetry.space_group_name_H-M   'P 1'
#
loop_
_entity.id
_entity.type
_entity.pdbx_description
1 polymer ?
#
loop_
_entity_poly.entity_id
_entity_poly.type
_entity_poly.pdbx_seq_one_letter_code
_entity_poly.pdbx_strand_id
1 'polypeptide(L)'
;MNTILRDRIAAGDDIEDDDETNEVETGQPAEMLGSVTPRREDEWLCEGCFLLVSKSQLGSRKEPRCPSGEEICPSLDRLGP
;
A
#
# COMPACT_ATOMS: atom_id res chain seq x y z
N MET A 1 -3.02 20.81 19.20
CA MET A 1 -2.35 20.69 17.89
C MET A 1 -2.72 19.37 17.23
N ASN A 2 -3.96 19.24 16.75
CA ASN A 2 -4.39 18.09 15.94
C ASN A 2 -5.59 18.51 15.08
N THR A 3 -5.44 19.64 14.38
CA THR A 3 -6.54 20.25 13.61
C THR A 3 -6.43 19.91 12.12
N ILE A 4 -5.23 19.52 11.65
CA ILE A 4 -4.94 19.27 10.24
C ILE A 4 -5.58 17.98 9.72
N LEU A 5 -5.84 17.00 10.59
CA LEU A 5 -6.45 15.73 10.18
C LEU A 5 -7.97 15.84 9.94
N ARG A 6 -8.63 16.90 10.44
CA ARG A 6 -10.09 17.09 10.27
C ARG A 6 -10.45 17.88 9.02
N ASP A 7 -9.66 18.89 8.65
CA ASP A 7 -9.96 19.74 7.49
C ASP A 7 -9.89 19.03 6.14
N ARG A 8 -9.21 17.88 6.03
CA ARG A 8 -9.17 17.08 4.79
C ARG A 8 -10.27 16.03 4.66
N ILE A 9 -10.99 15.70 5.74
CA ILE A 9 -12.04 14.67 5.70
C ILE A 9 -13.39 15.30 5.32
N ALA A 10 -13.63 16.56 5.65
CA ALA A 10 -14.91 17.24 5.43
C ALA A 10 -15.16 17.72 3.98
N ALA A 11 -14.22 17.51 3.05
CA ALA A 11 -14.34 17.99 1.67
C ALA A 11 -15.08 17.01 0.73
N GLY A 12 -15.81 16.03 1.27
CA GLY A 12 -16.51 15.00 0.49
C GLY A 12 -17.94 14.67 0.95
N ASP A 13 -18.55 15.51 1.80
CA ASP A 13 -19.86 15.23 2.42
C ASP A 13 -20.97 16.16 1.90
N ASP A 14 -21.00 16.43 0.59
CA ASP A 14 -22.11 17.14 -0.06
C ASP A 14 -22.62 16.32 -1.25
N ILE A 15 -23.28 15.21 -0.96
CA ILE A 15 -24.22 14.55 -1.88
C ILE A 15 -25.41 14.03 -1.09
N GLU A 16 -26.56 14.60 -1.43
CA GLU A 16 -27.88 14.33 -0.88
C GLU A 16 -28.40 12.92 -1.25
N ASP A 17 -29.10 12.33 -0.29
CA ASP A 17 -30.04 11.19 -0.27
C ASP A 17 -30.51 10.57 -1.62
N ASP A 18 -30.24 9.27 -1.84
CA ASP A 18 -31.22 8.31 -2.42
C ASP A 18 -30.85 6.86 -2.08
N ASP A 19 -31.88 6.10 -1.69
CA ASP A 19 -31.87 4.73 -1.18
C ASP A 19 -31.70 3.73 -2.32
N GLU A 20 -30.55 3.03 -2.43
CA GLU A 20 -30.51 1.66 -2.93
C GLU A 20 -29.30 0.90 -2.37
N THR A 21 -29.59 -0.25 -1.78
CA THR A 21 -28.63 -1.26 -1.36
C THR A 21 -27.73 -1.68 -2.53
N ASN A 22 -26.50 -1.18 -2.59
CA ASN A 22 -25.49 -1.77 -3.46
C ASN A 22 -24.37 -2.33 -2.59
N GLU A 23 -24.32 -3.66 -2.58
CA GLU A 23 -23.15 -4.42 -2.15
C GLU A 23 -21.91 -3.75 -2.74
N VAL A 24 -20.94 -3.39 -1.88
CA VAL A 24 -19.66 -2.84 -2.33
C VAL A 24 -18.92 -3.94 -3.10
N GLU A 25 -19.27 -4.07 -4.37
CA GLU A 25 -18.55 -4.86 -5.35
C GLU A 25 -17.14 -4.26 -5.39
N THR A 26 -16.15 -5.06 -4.99
CA THR A 26 -14.74 -4.65 -4.81
C THR A 26 -14.04 -4.43 -6.17
N GLY A 27 -14.67 -3.66 -7.06
CA GLY A 27 -14.34 -3.62 -8.48
C GLY A 27 -14.50 -2.26 -9.16
N GLN A 28 -14.85 -1.18 -8.46
CA GLN A 28 -14.87 0.15 -9.10
C GLN A 28 -13.49 0.83 -9.03
N PRO A 29 -12.87 1.18 -10.19
CA PRO A 29 -11.62 1.91 -10.19
C PRO A 29 -11.83 3.32 -9.66
N ALA A 30 -11.04 3.69 -8.65
CA ALA A 30 -11.00 5.04 -8.08
C ALA A 30 -10.45 6.04 -9.11
N GLU A 31 -11.32 6.51 -10.01
CA GLU A 31 -11.04 7.59 -10.95
C GLU A 31 -11.36 8.96 -10.32
N MET A 32 -10.87 9.22 -9.12
CA MET A 32 -10.84 10.57 -8.54
C MET A 32 -9.91 10.50 -7.32
N LEU A 33 -8.85 11.32 -7.29
CA LEU A 33 -7.70 11.27 -6.35
C LEU A 33 -6.60 10.27 -6.75
N GLY A 34 -5.83 10.62 -7.78
CA GLY A 34 -4.50 10.06 -8.06
C GLY A 34 -4.38 8.56 -7.83
N SER A 35 -4.82 7.77 -8.80
CA SER A 35 -4.91 6.31 -8.77
C SER A 35 -3.80 5.67 -7.92
N VAL A 36 -4.18 5.16 -6.75
CA VAL A 36 -3.28 4.36 -5.93
C VAL A 36 -2.92 3.15 -6.79
N THR A 37 -1.64 3.06 -7.16
CA THR A 37 -1.18 1.93 -7.95
C THR A 37 -1.36 0.67 -7.12
N PRO A 38 -2.10 -0.35 -7.61
CA PRO A 38 -2.26 -1.59 -6.87
C PRO A 38 -0.91 -2.26 -6.66
N ARG A 39 -0.78 -3.00 -5.56
CA ARG A 39 0.44 -3.77 -5.27
C ARG A 39 0.71 -4.76 -6.41
N ARG A 40 1.94 -4.79 -6.89
CA ARG A 40 2.37 -5.74 -7.93
C ARG A 40 2.48 -7.15 -7.36
N GLU A 41 2.42 -8.16 -8.22
CA GLU A 41 2.52 -9.58 -7.82
C GLU A 41 3.90 -9.93 -7.25
N ASP A 42 4.95 -9.21 -7.67
CA ASP A 42 6.32 -9.37 -7.22
C ASP A 42 6.68 -8.51 -5.99
N GLU A 43 5.69 -7.83 -5.40
CA GLU A 43 5.84 -6.99 -4.21
C GLU A 43 5.21 -7.62 -2.97
N TRP A 44 5.89 -7.49 -1.84
CA TRP A 44 5.39 -7.90 -0.53
C TRP A 44 5.80 -6.91 0.56
N LEU A 45 5.09 -6.95 1.70
CA LEU A 45 5.44 -6.17 2.87
C LEU A 45 6.62 -6.83 3.59
N CYS A 46 7.74 -6.11 3.72
CA CYS A 46 8.87 -6.54 4.53
C CYS A 46 8.56 -6.37 6.02
N GLU A 47 8.72 -7.42 6.81
CA GLU A 47 8.45 -7.39 8.27
C GLU A 47 9.58 -6.72 9.08
N GLY A 48 10.73 -6.44 8.46
CA GLY A 48 11.84 -5.71 9.08
C GLY A 48 11.74 -4.20 8.92
N CYS A 49 11.54 -3.73 7.68
CA CYS A 49 11.49 -2.30 7.38
C CYS A 49 10.08 -1.75 7.09
N PHE A 50 9.05 -2.59 7.09
CA PHE A 50 7.64 -2.23 6.85
C PHE A 50 7.35 -1.54 5.51
N LEU A 51 8.24 -1.71 4.53
CA LEU A 51 8.05 -1.22 3.17
C LEU A 51 7.53 -2.32 2.26
N LEU A 52 6.75 -1.94 1.25
CA LEU A 52 6.52 -2.79 0.09
C LEU A 52 7.85 -2.90 -0.69
N VAL A 53 8.34 -4.12 -0.83
CA VAL A 53 9.60 -4.43 -1.51
C VAL A 53 9.38 -5.50 -2.56
N SER A 54 10.23 -5.50 -3.58
CA SER A 54 10.36 -6.53 -4.61
C SER A 54 11.76 -7.14 -4.57
N LYS A 55 11.95 -8.27 -5.28
CA LYS A 55 13.24 -8.99 -5.32
C LYS A 55 14.40 -8.10 -5.79
N SER A 56 14.13 -7.17 -6.69
CA SER A 56 15.14 -6.27 -7.26
C SER A 56 15.65 -5.23 -6.26
N GLN A 57 14.83 -4.85 -5.27
CA GLN A 57 15.17 -3.86 -4.25
C GLN A 57 16.05 -4.43 -3.14
N LEU A 58 16.10 -5.76 -2.99
CA LEU A 58 16.81 -6.43 -1.91
C LEU A 58 18.27 -6.75 -2.24
N GLY A 59 18.72 -6.50 -3.47
CA GLY A 59 20.08 -6.78 -3.89
C GLY A 59 20.34 -8.27 -4.14
N SER A 60 21.46 -8.81 -3.64
CA SER A 60 21.84 -10.20 -3.91
C SER A 60 21.10 -11.17 -3.00
N ARG A 61 20.66 -12.30 -3.56
CA ARG A 61 20.01 -13.38 -2.83
C ARG A 61 20.86 -13.98 -1.69
N LYS A 62 22.18 -13.79 -1.73
CA LYS A 62 23.11 -14.23 -0.67
C LYS A 62 23.11 -13.30 0.55
N GLU A 63 22.79 -12.03 0.35
CA GLU A 63 22.74 -11.02 1.42
C GLU A 63 21.66 -10.00 1.05
N PRO A 64 20.37 -10.38 1.19
CA PRO A 64 19.28 -9.49 0.83
C PRO A 64 19.19 -8.38 1.88
N ARG A 65 19.35 -7.12 1.48
CA ARG A 65 19.29 -5.98 2.41
C ARG A 65 18.03 -5.16 2.19
N CYS A 66 17.42 -4.72 3.28
CA CYS A 66 16.25 -3.83 3.21
C CYS A 66 16.63 -2.49 2.54
N PRO A 67 15.76 -1.88 1.71
CA PRO A 67 16.07 -0.57 1.10
C PRO A 67 16.17 0.57 2.12
N SER A 68 15.60 0.39 3.32
CA SER A 68 15.64 1.37 4.40
C SER A 68 16.96 1.35 5.20
N GLY A 69 17.85 0.38 4.99
CA GLY A 69 19.05 0.23 5.83
C GLY A 69 19.95 -0.94 5.45
N GLU A 70 20.88 -1.27 6.33
CA GLU A 70 21.89 -2.31 6.07
C GLU A 70 21.52 -3.69 6.61
N GLU A 71 20.34 -3.81 7.21
CA GLU A 71 19.86 -5.04 7.84
C GLU A 71 19.43 -6.08 6.80
N ILE A 72 19.69 -7.35 7.12
CA ILE A 72 19.25 -8.48 6.30
C ILE A 72 17.72 -8.53 6.34
N CYS A 73 17.10 -8.60 5.17
CA CYS A 73 15.65 -8.64 5.05
C CYS A 73 15.09 -9.96 5.59
N PRO A 74 14.25 -9.94 6.65
CA PRO A 74 13.69 -11.16 7.24
C PRO A 74 12.63 -11.81 6.34
N SER A 75 12.08 -11.05 5.39
CA SER A 75 11.05 -11.55 4.46
C SER A 75 11.64 -12.16 3.17
N LEU A 76 12.92 -12.54 3.16
CA LEU A 76 13.61 -13.20 2.04
C LEU A 76 12.91 -14.50 1.61
N ASP A 77 12.29 -15.23 2.53
CA ASP A 77 11.66 -16.52 2.22
C ASP A 77 10.55 -16.41 1.15
N ARG A 78 10.01 -15.20 0.95
CA ARG A 78 9.04 -14.89 -0.12
C ARG A 78 9.67 -14.81 -1.51
N LEU A 79 11.00 -14.81 -1.64
CA LEU A 79 11.68 -14.83 -2.94
C LEU A 79 11.54 -16.16 -3.70
N GLY A 80 10.96 -17.21 -3.11
CA GLY A 80 10.95 -18.55 -3.71
C GLY A 80 12.38 -19.13 -3.80
N PRO A 81 12.60 -20.35 -4.34
CA PRO A 81 13.94 -20.92 -4.54
C PRO A 81 14.83 -20.14 -5.52
#